data_AF-A0A9P7W2R5-F1
#
_entry.id   AF-A0A9P7W2R5-F1
#
_cell.length_a   1.000
_cell.length_b   1.000
_cell.length_c   1.000
_cell.angle_alpha   90.00
_cell.angle_beta   90.00
_cell.angle_gamma   90.00
#
_symmetry.space_group_name_H-M   'P 1'
#
loop_
_entity.id
_entity.type
_entity.pdbx_description
1 polymer ?
#
loop_
_entity_poly.entity_id
_entity_poly.type
_entity_poly.pdbx_seq_one_letter_code
_entity_poly.pdbx_strand_id
1 'polypeptide(L)'
;MCVDDIPPEILLHILSYLDLPDLASVAQVSPQFALLTSDTVLHTHRLRVVAPSRVKHALFGQSPEGIALRPSFPDLIHRGVMRGLHIERRWRMGSYVYTLGSIIQYESSLRLSRRHVGRVVSKHLLRRSSAPDNAPLKGLYQSNVLPDVESSSLTVSRTLLPIMHKLKWSFQKDKLAKMARKGSVCAGGFTDFSQWLENRGKGIVPDSERVRLAICPNVRKIVSIYEHLAR
;
A
#
# COMPACT_ATOMS: atom_id res chain seq x y z
N MET A 1 -0.90 65.57 -8.46
CA MET A 1 0.44 65.24 -7.94
C MET A 1 0.85 63.96 -8.63
N CYS A 2 1.92 64.01 -9.41
CA CYS A 2 2.40 62.83 -10.09
C CYS A 2 3.06 61.94 -9.03
N VAL A 3 2.90 60.64 -9.17
CA VAL A 3 3.46 59.66 -8.23
C VAL A 3 5.00 59.72 -8.22
N ASP A 4 5.59 60.26 -9.29
CA ASP A 4 7.03 60.53 -9.44
C ASP A 4 7.57 61.67 -8.53
N ASP A 5 6.69 62.45 -7.86
CA ASP A 5 7.10 63.53 -6.97
C ASP A 5 7.49 63.04 -5.55
N ILE A 6 7.26 61.76 -5.25
CA ILE A 6 7.55 61.16 -3.94
C ILE A 6 9.03 60.74 -3.87
N PRO A 7 9.78 61.17 -2.84
CA PRO A 7 11.15 60.70 -2.63
C PRO A 7 11.24 59.16 -2.58
N PRO A 8 12.22 58.56 -3.26
CA PRO A 8 12.33 57.10 -3.38
C PRO A 8 12.49 56.40 -2.03
N GLU A 9 13.06 57.08 -1.03
CA GLU A 9 13.22 56.56 0.34
C GLU A 9 11.87 56.40 1.04
N ILE A 10 10.98 57.39 0.89
CA ILE A 10 9.63 57.37 1.47
C ILE A 10 8.80 56.30 0.76
N LEU A 11 8.94 56.20 -0.56
CA LEU A 11 8.28 55.17 -1.36
C LEU A 11 8.71 53.76 -0.92
N LEU A 12 10.01 53.52 -0.79
CA LEU A 12 10.58 52.26 -0.29
C LEU A 12 10.09 51.95 1.12
N HIS A 13 10.00 52.96 1.99
CA HIS A 13 9.50 52.79 3.34
C HIS A 13 8.02 52.39 3.36
N ILE A 14 7.15 53.05 2.59
CA ILE A 14 5.73 52.70 2.45
C ILE A 14 5.59 51.28 1.88
N LEU A 15 6.32 51.00 0.80
CA LEU A 15 6.41 49.68 0.20
C LEU A 15 7.13 48.67 1.09
N SER A 16 7.62 48.98 2.28
CA SER A 16 8.17 47.96 3.19
C SER A 16 7.11 47.39 4.15
N TYR A 17 5.96 48.07 4.29
CA TYR A 17 4.91 47.72 5.26
C TYR A 17 3.57 47.27 4.67
N LEU A 18 3.28 47.56 3.40
CA LEU A 18 2.01 47.07 2.79
C LEU A 18 2.00 45.53 2.71
N ASP A 19 0.83 44.91 2.70
CA ASP A 19 0.70 43.46 2.62
C ASP A 19 0.82 42.96 1.15
N LEU A 20 1.01 41.65 0.95
CA LEU A 20 1.09 41.01 -0.39
C LEU A 20 -0.06 41.37 -1.36
N PRO A 21 -1.35 41.31 -0.96
CA PRO A 21 -2.45 41.70 -1.84
C PRO A 21 -2.43 43.19 -2.19
N ASP A 22 -2.04 44.05 -1.25
CA ASP A 22 -1.98 45.50 -1.47
C ASP A 22 -0.90 45.84 -2.50
N LEU A 23 0.24 45.15 -2.46
CA LEU A 23 1.26 45.29 -3.49
C LEU A 23 0.81 44.87 -4.87
N ALA A 24 0.06 43.78 -4.96
CA ALA A 24 -0.48 43.33 -6.24
C ALA A 24 -1.42 44.38 -6.83
N SER A 25 -2.13 45.14 -5.97
CA SER A 25 -2.94 46.28 -6.40
C SER A 25 -2.09 47.49 -6.83
N VAL A 26 -1.03 47.84 -6.07
CA VAL A 26 -0.15 48.98 -6.38
C VAL A 26 0.70 48.72 -7.64
N ALA A 27 1.07 47.47 -7.90
CA ALA A 27 1.78 47.05 -9.11
C ALA A 27 0.98 47.29 -10.40
N GLN A 28 -0.35 47.32 -10.32
CA GLN A 28 -1.22 47.61 -11.47
C GLN A 28 -1.32 49.11 -11.78
N VAL A 29 -0.98 49.97 -10.81
CA VAL A 29 -1.11 51.42 -10.94
C VAL A 29 0.04 52.02 -11.75
N SER A 30 1.26 51.51 -11.61
CA SER A 30 2.40 52.02 -12.38
C SER A 30 3.45 50.94 -12.67
N PRO A 31 4.15 51.02 -13.82
CA PRO A 31 5.21 50.07 -14.16
C PRO A 31 6.43 50.18 -13.25
N GLN A 32 6.71 51.37 -12.71
CA GLN A 32 7.79 51.57 -11.74
C GLN A 32 7.49 50.83 -10.43
N PHE A 33 6.23 50.85 -9.99
CA PHE A 33 5.79 50.08 -8.83
C PHE A 33 5.77 48.58 -9.10
N ALA A 34 5.42 48.14 -10.29
CA ALA A 34 5.55 46.73 -10.67
C ALA A 34 7.00 46.23 -10.49
N LEU A 35 7.98 47.05 -10.85
CA LEU A 35 9.40 46.71 -10.70
C LEU A 35 9.82 46.65 -9.22
N LEU A 36 9.42 47.64 -8.41
CA LEU A 36 9.74 47.68 -6.97
C LEU A 36 8.99 46.61 -6.15
N THR A 37 7.74 46.29 -6.51
CA THR A 37 6.97 45.22 -5.86
C THR A 37 7.50 43.82 -6.16
N SER A 38 8.20 43.66 -7.30
CA SER A 38 8.89 42.42 -7.68
C SER A 38 10.28 42.25 -7.04
N ASP A 39 10.78 43.26 -6.31
CA ASP A 39 12.09 43.20 -5.67
C ASP A 39 12.12 42.17 -4.53
N THR A 40 13.01 41.19 -4.68
CA THR A 40 13.24 40.10 -3.72
C THR A 40 13.72 40.58 -2.34
N VAL A 41 14.45 41.70 -2.27
CA VAL A 41 14.99 42.23 -1.01
C VAL A 41 13.87 42.87 -0.17
N LEU A 42 13.04 43.69 -0.80
CA LEU A 42 11.82 44.24 -0.18
C LEU A 42 10.85 43.12 0.25
N HIS A 43 10.71 42.08 -0.57
CA HIS A 43 9.84 40.95 -0.28
C HIS A 43 10.31 40.14 0.94
N THR A 44 11.62 39.89 1.04
CA THR A 44 12.20 39.18 2.20
C THR A 44 12.14 39.99 3.48
N HIS A 45 12.36 41.31 3.41
CA HIS A 45 12.17 42.22 4.55
C HIS A 45 10.73 42.16 5.06
N ARG A 46 9.74 42.24 4.18
CA ARG A 46 8.32 42.13 4.53
C ARG A 46 7.92 40.83 5.19
N LEU A 47 8.32 39.70 4.61
CA LEU A 47 8.00 38.39 5.18
C LEU A 47 8.52 38.27 6.63
N ARG A 48 9.63 38.95 6.93
CA ARG A 48 10.22 38.99 8.27
C ARG A 48 9.57 40.01 9.21
N VAL A 49 9.15 41.17 8.69
CA VAL A 49 8.67 42.30 9.52
C VAL A 49 7.15 42.37 9.61
N VAL A 50 6.43 42.26 8.50
CA VAL A 50 4.97 42.43 8.41
C VAL A 50 4.24 41.17 8.84
N ALA A 51 4.73 39.99 8.44
CA ALA A 51 4.06 38.72 8.70
C ALA A 51 4.98 37.63 9.30
N PRO A 52 5.74 37.90 10.39
CA PRO A 52 6.62 36.91 11.01
C PRO A 52 5.86 35.68 11.52
N SER A 53 4.60 35.86 11.91
CA SER A 53 3.70 34.78 12.32
C SER A 53 3.37 33.82 11.17
N ARG A 54 3.20 34.32 9.93
CA ARG A 54 2.96 33.46 8.75
C ARG A 54 4.19 32.65 8.39
N VAL A 55 5.40 33.23 8.51
CA VAL A 55 6.66 32.51 8.30
C VAL A 55 6.86 31.45 9.39
N LYS A 56 6.63 31.80 10.66
CA LYS A 56 6.68 30.85 11.77
C LYS A 56 5.65 29.74 11.63
N HIS A 57 4.43 30.06 11.24
CA HIS A 57 3.36 29.09 10.99
C HIS A 57 3.67 28.19 9.79
N ALA A 58 4.16 28.72 8.67
CA ALA A 58 4.50 27.90 7.51
C ALA A 58 5.70 26.98 7.76
N LEU A 59 6.71 27.44 8.51
CA LEU A 59 7.94 26.68 8.75
C LEU A 59 7.87 25.74 9.96
N PHE A 60 7.09 26.10 10.99
CA PHE A 60 7.03 25.40 12.27
C PHE A 60 5.61 25.14 12.77
N GLY A 61 4.59 25.53 12.01
CA GLY A 61 3.20 25.24 12.34
C GLY A 61 2.86 23.78 12.11
N GLN A 62 1.83 23.35 12.81
CA GLN A 62 1.25 22.02 12.71
C GLN A 62 -0.16 22.15 12.14
N SER A 63 -0.57 21.16 11.35
CA SER A 63 -1.95 21.03 10.91
C SER A 63 -2.86 20.76 12.12
N PRO A 64 -4.19 20.88 11.97
CA PRO A 64 -5.15 20.52 13.02
C PRO A 64 -5.00 19.07 13.51
N GLU A 65 -4.43 18.20 12.67
CA GLU A 65 -4.15 16.79 12.96
C GLU A 65 -2.77 16.57 13.64
N GLY A 66 -2.04 17.66 13.93
CA GLY A 66 -0.71 17.62 14.56
C GLY A 66 0.44 17.35 13.58
N ILE A 67 0.20 17.34 12.26
CA ILE A 67 1.23 17.08 11.26
C ILE A 67 2.01 18.38 11.00
N ALA A 68 3.33 18.35 11.15
CA ALA A 68 4.17 19.50 10.83
C ALA A 68 3.99 19.91 9.35
N LEU A 69 3.69 21.20 9.10
CA LEU A 69 3.55 21.75 7.75
C LEU A 69 4.87 21.65 6.97
N ARG A 70 6.00 21.77 7.69
CA ARG A 70 7.33 21.48 7.17
C ARG A 70 7.67 20.00 7.39
N PRO A 71 7.99 19.24 6.32
CA PRO A 71 8.49 17.88 6.47
C PRO A 71 9.79 17.85 7.28
N SER A 72 9.85 16.95 8.26
CA SER A 72 11.07 16.69 9.00
C SER A 72 12.08 15.89 8.16
N PHE A 73 13.34 15.85 8.58
CA PHE A 73 14.36 15.03 7.92
C PHE A 73 13.96 13.55 7.76
N PRO A 74 13.45 12.85 8.79
CA PRO A 74 12.96 11.48 8.61
C PRO A 74 11.76 11.42 7.66
N ASP A 75 10.87 12.41 7.63
CA ASP A 75 9.78 12.44 6.64
C ASP A 75 10.32 12.53 5.21
N LEU A 76 11.38 13.29 4.99
CA LEU A 76 12.05 13.39 3.69
C LEU A 76 12.72 12.07 3.29
N ILE A 77 13.23 11.30 4.25
CA ILE A 77 13.76 9.95 3.98
C ILE A 77 12.62 8.99 3.62
N HIS A 78 11.55 8.95 4.41
CA HIS A 78 10.42 8.04 4.18
C HIS A 78 9.70 8.33 2.85
N ARG A 79 9.56 9.60 2.47
CA ARG A 79 9.03 10.02 1.17
C ARG A 79 9.99 9.73 0.01
N GLY A 80 11.22 9.31 0.30
CA GLY A 80 12.25 9.07 -0.70
C GLY A 80 12.73 10.35 -1.40
N VAL A 81 12.61 11.51 -0.77
CA VAL A 81 13.20 12.76 -1.26
C VAL A 81 14.70 12.75 -0.95
N MET A 82 15.05 12.48 0.30
CA MET A 82 16.43 12.26 0.72
C MET A 82 16.77 10.78 0.65
N ARG A 83 17.84 10.46 -0.07
CA ARG A 83 18.28 9.08 -0.32
C ARG A 83 19.77 8.97 -0.08
N GLY A 84 20.18 7.83 0.44
CA GLY A 84 21.58 7.54 0.70
C GLY A 84 21.77 6.20 1.36
N LEU A 85 23.01 5.70 1.31
CA LEU A 85 23.37 4.44 1.95
C LEU A 85 23.35 4.62 3.49
N HIS A 86 22.50 3.85 4.16
CA HIS A 86 22.29 3.92 5.62
C HIS A 86 21.96 5.35 6.12
N ILE A 87 21.14 6.08 5.36
CA ILE A 87 20.85 7.50 5.60
C ILE A 87 20.26 7.78 6.99
N GLU A 88 19.34 6.93 7.48
CA GLU A 88 18.77 7.08 8.82
C GLU A 88 19.82 6.94 9.92
N ARG A 89 20.73 5.97 9.78
CA ARG A 89 21.82 5.77 10.73
C ARG A 89 22.78 6.96 10.73
N ARG A 90 23.15 7.46 9.55
CA ARG A 90 24.03 8.64 9.43
C ARG A 90 23.39 9.88 10.04
N TRP A 91 22.09 10.08 9.83
CA TRP A 91 21.33 11.17 10.45
C TRP A 91 21.31 11.07 11.97
N ARG A 92 21.01 9.88 12.54
CA ARG A 92 21.06 9.66 14.00
C ARG A 92 22.43 9.90 14.61
N MET A 93 23.49 9.62 13.85
CA MET A 93 24.89 9.85 14.25
C MET A 93 25.34 11.30 14.02
N GLY A 94 24.48 12.20 13.53
CA GLY A 94 24.85 13.59 13.20
C GLY A 94 25.88 13.70 12.07
N SER A 95 26.09 12.64 11.28
CA SER A 95 27.06 12.62 10.20
C SER A 95 26.52 13.32 8.95
N TYR A 96 27.40 14.01 8.22
CA TYR A 96 27.02 14.65 6.97
C TYR A 96 26.52 13.62 5.94
N VAL A 97 25.32 13.84 5.40
CA VAL A 97 24.61 12.84 4.60
C VAL A 97 25.11 12.78 3.15
N TYR A 98 25.50 13.93 2.58
CA TYR A 98 25.88 14.08 1.18
C TYR A 98 27.38 14.38 1.00
N THR A 99 28.23 13.58 1.62
CA THR A 99 29.67 13.62 1.29
C THR A 99 29.89 12.98 -0.08
N LEU A 100 30.92 13.40 -0.80
CA LEU A 100 31.23 12.80 -2.12
C LEU A 100 31.37 11.27 -2.03
N GLY A 101 32.03 10.78 -0.97
CA GLY A 101 32.15 9.34 -0.70
C GLY A 101 30.80 8.66 -0.43
N SER A 102 29.86 9.29 0.28
CA SER A 102 28.54 8.70 0.52
C SER A 102 27.70 8.62 -0.76
N ILE A 103 27.82 9.61 -1.64
CA ILE A 103 27.16 9.64 -2.95
C ILE A 103 27.69 8.51 -3.82
N ILE A 104 29.01 8.40 -3.97
CA ILE A 104 29.65 7.34 -4.78
C ILE A 104 29.29 5.95 -4.25
N GLN A 105 29.32 5.75 -2.92
CA GLN A 105 28.93 4.49 -2.29
C GLN A 105 27.45 4.16 -2.54
N TYR A 106 26.57 5.15 -2.42
CA TYR A 106 25.14 4.97 -2.67
C TYR A 106 24.88 4.61 -4.14
N GLU A 107 25.46 5.32 -5.10
CA GLU A 107 25.32 4.99 -6.53
C GLU A 107 25.85 3.59 -6.85
N SER A 108 27.01 3.24 -6.31
CA SER A 108 27.60 1.92 -6.49
C SER A 108 26.68 0.85 -5.91
N SER A 109 26.11 1.07 -4.73
CA SER A 109 25.16 0.14 -4.11
C SER A 109 23.88 -0.02 -4.91
N LEU A 110 23.37 1.05 -5.54
CA LEU A 110 22.22 0.99 -6.43
C LEU A 110 22.51 0.19 -7.70
N ARG A 111 23.70 0.37 -8.29
CA ARG A 111 24.11 -0.39 -9.47
C ARG A 111 24.24 -1.87 -9.14
N LEU A 112 24.83 -2.19 -7.99
CA LEU A 112 24.98 -3.56 -7.50
C LEU A 112 23.63 -4.21 -7.17
N SER A 113 22.73 -3.53 -6.46
CA SER A 113 21.41 -4.06 -6.12
C SER A 113 20.58 -4.33 -7.37
N ARG A 114 20.60 -3.41 -8.36
CA ARG A 114 19.94 -3.62 -9.65
C ARG A 114 20.51 -4.82 -10.41
N ARG A 115 21.83 -4.97 -10.48
CA ARG A 115 22.46 -6.15 -11.11
C ARG A 115 22.10 -7.44 -10.39
N HIS A 116 22.12 -7.44 -9.06
CA HIS A 116 21.78 -8.60 -8.26
C HIS A 116 20.32 -9.02 -8.48
N VAL A 117 19.38 -8.08 -8.31
CA VAL A 117 17.95 -8.33 -8.56
C VAL A 117 17.73 -8.78 -9.99
N GLY A 118 18.36 -8.12 -10.97
CA GLY A 118 18.31 -8.54 -12.38
C GLY A 118 18.75 -9.98 -12.56
N ARG A 119 19.91 -10.38 -12.00
CA ARG A 119 20.42 -11.75 -12.09
C ARG A 119 19.49 -12.76 -11.41
N VAL A 120 18.93 -12.43 -10.24
CA VAL A 120 17.98 -13.29 -9.53
C VAL A 120 16.72 -13.48 -10.37
N VAL A 121 16.14 -12.39 -10.87
CA VAL A 121 14.95 -12.42 -11.73
C VAL A 121 15.24 -13.22 -13.01
N SER A 122 16.34 -12.96 -13.70
CA SER A 122 16.75 -13.72 -14.89
C SER A 122 16.89 -15.22 -14.60
N LYS A 123 17.51 -15.60 -13.47
CA LYS A 123 17.61 -17.00 -13.05
C LYS A 123 16.23 -17.64 -12.85
N HIS A 124 15.30 -16.93 -12.21
CA HIS A 124 13.94 -17.43 -12.01
C HIS A 124 13.15 -17.51 -13.32
N LEU A 125 13.32 -16.54 -14.23
CA LEU A 125 12.68 -16.54 -15.54
C LEU A 125 13.21 -17.67 -16.42
N LEU A 126 14.53 -17.89 -16.47
CA LEU A 126 15.14 -19.01 -17.22
C LEU A 126 14.67 -20.37 -16.68
N ARG A 127 14.58 -20.52 -15.36
CA ARG A 127 14.03 -21.73 -14.75
C ARG A 127 12.57 -21.95 -15.15
N ARG A 128 11.79 -20.87 -15.31
CA ARG A 128 10.39 -20.94 -15.73
C ARG A 128 10.23 -21.23 -17.23
N SER A 129 11.10 -20.69 -18.09
CA SER A 129 11.05 -20.88 -19.54
C SER A 129 11.59 -22.24 -20.00
N SER A 130 12.49 -22.86 -19.23
CA SER A 130 13.02 -24.19 -19.53
C SER A 130 12.01 -25.33 -19.29
N ALA A 131 10.89 -25.05 -18.63
CA ALA A 131 9.85 -26.02 -18.37
C ALA A 131 8.84 -26.02 -19.53
N PRO A 132 8.32 -27.18 -19.98
CA PRO A 132 7.32 -27.23 -21.04
C PRO A 132 6.06 -26.44 -20.65
N ASP A 133 5.30 -25.95 -21.64
CA ASP A 133 4.34 -24.83 -21.56
C ASP A 133 3.26 -24.85 -20.45
N ASN A 134 3.12 -25.92 -19.66
CA ASN A 134 2.23 -25.98 -18.49
C ASN A 134 2.85 -26.64 -17.24
N ALA A 135 4.10 -27.12 -17.31
CA ALA A 135 4.78 -27.77 -16.19
C ALA A 135 4.91 -26.92 -14.91
N PRO A 136 5.22 -25.60 -14.96
CA PRO A 136 5.34 -24.83 -13.72
C PRO A 136 3.98 -24.64 -13.03
N LEU A 137 2.91 -24.44 -13.80
CA LEU A 137 1.56 -24.29 -13.26
C LEU A 137 1.03 -25.62 -12.69
N LYS A 138 1.30 -26.74 -13.37
CA LYS A 138 0.98 -28.07 -12.88
C LYS A 138 1.74 -28.41 -11.60
N GLY A 139 3.01 -28.03 -11.51
CA GLY A 139 3.81 -28.16 -10.28
C GLY A 139 3.25 -27.36 -9.10
N LEU A 140 2.74 -26.15 -9.35
CA LEU A 140 2.09 -25.33 -8.32
C LEU A 140 0.74 -25.91 -7.85
N TYR A 141 0.01 -26.58 -8.72
CA TYR A 141 -1.19 -27.33 -8.34
C TYR A 141 -0.83 -28.55 -7.48
N GLN A 142 0.18 -29.32 -7.89
CA GLN A 142 0.65 -30.48 -7.12
C GLN A 142 1.18 -30.10 -5.73
N SER A 143 1.74 -28.89 -5.58
CA SER A 143 2.15 -28.35 -4.28
C SER A 143 1.03 -27.64 -3.51
N ASN A 144 -0.22 -27.71 -3.99
CA ASN A 144 -1.41 -27.07 -3.41
C ASN A 144 -1.29 -25.54 -3.23
N VAL A 145 -0.44 -24.87 -4.04
CA VAL A 145 -0.38 -23.40 -4.12
C VAL A 145 -1.54 -22.86 -4.95
N LEU A 146 -1.91 -23.62 -5.98
CA LEU A 146 -3.06 -23.35 -6.84
C LEU A 146 -4.26 -24.20 -6.39
N PRO A 147 -5.45 -23.60 -6.20
CA PRO A 147 -6.57 -24.29 -5.56
C PRO A 147 -7.27 -25.32 -6.46
N ASP A 148 -7.27 -25.09 -7.78
CA ASP A 148 -8.02 -25.91 -8.74
C ASP A 148 -7.14 -26.40 -9.91
N VAL A 149 -7.46 -27.56 -10.47
CA VAL A 149 -6.79 -28.07 -11.69
C VAL A 149 -6.87 -27.08 -12.85
N GLU A 150 -7.99 -26.38 -13.00
CA GLU A 150 -8.19 -25.38 -14.06
C GLU A 150 -7.24 -24.19 -13.93
N SER A 151 -6.83 -23.85 -12.72
CA SER A 151 -5.83 -22.80 -12.51
C SER A 151 -4.43 -23.22 -12.95
N SER A 152 -4.20 -24.52 -13.16
CA SER A 152 -2.98 -25.05 -13.77
C SER A 152 -3.00 -25.04 -15.31
N SER A 153 -4.16 -24.75 -15.92
CA SER A 153 -4.37 -24.74 -17.37
C SER A 153 -4.47 -23.32 -17.92
N LEU A 154 -3.94 -23.09 -19.12
CA LEU A 154 -4.03 -21.80 -19.82
C LEU A 154 -5.32 -21.65 -20.66
N THR A 155 -6.15 -22.68 -20.72
CA THR A 155 -7.40 -22.69 -21.49
C THR A 155 -8.52 -21.89 -20.82
N VAL A 156 -8.45 -21.74 -19.50
CA VAL A 156 -9.44 -21.01 -18.70
C VAL A 156 -8.93 -19.60 -18.41
N SER A 157 -9.80 -18.59 -18.60
CA SER A 157 -9.47 -17.21 -18.25
C SER A 157 -9.18 -17.07 -16.76
N ARG A 158 -8.09 -16.37 -16.42
CA ARG A 158 -7.68 -16.12 -15.02
C ARG A 158 -8.72 -15.31 -14.24
N THR A 159 -9.53 -14.50 -14.92
CA THR A 159 -10.62 -13.72 -14.28
C THR A 159 -11.79 -14.61 -13.85
N LEU A 160 -11.97 -15.76 -14.49
CA LEU A 160 -13.05 -16.70 -14.21
C LEU A 160 -12.70 -17.67 -13.08
N LEU A 161 -11.41 -17.91 -12.83
CA LEU A 161 -10.93 -18.85 -11.79
C LEU A 161 -11.54 -18.62 -10.40
N PRO A 162 -11.65 -17.39 -9.87
CA PRO A 162 -12.25 -17.18 -8.55
C PRO A 162 -13.74 -17.52 -8.51
N ILE A 163 -14.45 -17.29 -9.61
CA ILE A 163 -15.89 -17.59 -9.75
C ILE A 163 -16.09 -19.10 -9.86
N MET A 164 -15.29 -19.77 -10.69
CA MET A 164 -15.31 -21.23 -10.83
C MET A 164 -14.98 -21.93 -9.52
N HIS A 165 -13.97 -21.46 -8.79
CA HIS A 165 -13.65 -21.98 -7.47
C HIS A 165 -14.86 -21.83 -6.53
N LYS A 166 -15.47 -20.64 -6.43
CA LYS A 166 -16.68 -20.43 -5.60
C LYS A 166 -17.83 -21.35 -6.00
N LEU A 167 -18.04 -21.55 -7.30
CA LEU A 167 -19.10 -22.39 -7.85
C LEU A 167 -18.85 -23.88 -7.58
N LYS A 168 -17.60 -24.34 -7.71
CA LYS A 168 -17.21 -25.70 -7.30
C LYS A 168 -17.44 -25.91 -5.82
N TRP A 169 -17.07 -24.93 -5.00
CA TRP A 169 -17.32 -24.96 -3.56
C TRP A 169 -18.81 -24.95 -3.23
N SER A 170 -19.65 -24.18 -3.94
CA SER A 170 -21.10 -24.22 -3.73
C SER A 170 -21.69 -25.56 -4.16
N PHE A 171 -21.27 -26.12 -5.31
CA PHE A 171 -21.72 -27.44 -5.73
C PHE A 171 -21.29 -28.55 -4.77
N GLN A 172 -20.08 -28.48 -4.23
CA GLN A 172 -19.64 -29.41 -3.19
C GLN A 172 -20.50 -29.28 -1.94
N LYS A 173 -20.75 -28.05 -1.45
CA LYS A 173 -21.66 -27.79 -0.33
C LYS A 173 -23.07 -28.35 -0.58
N ASP A 174 -23.62 -28.12 -1.78
CA ASP A 174 -24.96 -28.58 -2.15
C ASP A 174 -25.02 -30.11 -2.25
N LYS A 175 -23.98 -30.75 -2.78
CA LYS A 175 -23.86 -32.22 -2.82
C LYS A 175 -23.86 -32.79 -1.40
N LEU A 176 -23.08 -32.22 -0.48
CA LEU A 176 -23.08 -32.63 0.93
C LEU A 176 -24.43 -32.38 1.60
N ALA A 177 -25.05 -31.23 1.36
CA ALA A 177 -26.38 -30.93 1.90
C ALA A 177 -27.46 -31.89 1.37
N LYS A 178 -27.34 -32.35 0.11
CA LYS A 178 -28.22 -33.40 -0.45
C LYS A 178 -27.95 -34.77 0.17
N MET A 179 -26.69 -35.14 0.39
CA MET A 179 -26.33 -36.40 1.07
C MET A 179 -26.84 -36.43 2.52
N ALA A 180 -26.63 -35.34 3.27
CA ALA A 180 -27.13 -35.20 4.63
C ALA A 180 -28.67 -35.29 4.71
N ARG A 181 -29.39 -34.65 3.78
CA ARG A 181 -30.86 -34.70 3.73
C ARG A 181 -31.43 -36.06 3.30
N LYS A 182 -30.73 -36.78 2.42
CA LYS A 182 -31.17 -38.10 1.94
C LYS A 182 -30.92 -39.23 2.93
N GLY A 183 -30.22 -38.99 4.05
CA GLY A 183 -29.82 -40.02 5.02
C GLY A 183 -28.85 -41.07 4.45
N SER A 184 -28.52 -41.00 3.16
CA SER A 184 -27.73 -42.01 2.45
C SER A 184 -26.24 -41.68 2.58
N VAL A 185 -25.59 -42.24 3.61
CA VAL A 185 -24.14 -42.21 3.79
C VAL A 185 -23.48 -43.21 2.83
N CYS A 186 -23.46 -42.89 1.54
CA CYS A 186 -22.67 -43.65 0.57
C CYS A 186 -21.21 -43.22 0.62
N ALA A 187 -20.47 -43.74 1.62
CA ALA A 187 -19.05 -44.12 1.57
C ALA A 187 -18.54 -44.60 2.96
N GLY A 188 -19.36 -45.37 3.68
CA GLY A 188 -18.95 -45.85 5.02
C GLY A 188 -19.98 -46.69 5.79
N GLY A 189 -20.96 -47.29 5.14
CA GLY A 189 -21.83 -48.31 5.77
C GLY A 189 -22.80 -47.80 6.86
N PHE A 190 -23.04 -46.49 6.95
CA PHE A 190 -23.99 -45.94 7.93
C PHE A 190 -25.36 -45.72 7.27
N THR A 191 -26.33 -46.55 7.64
CA THR A 191 -27.69 -46.50 7.08
C THR A 191 -28.56 -45.44 7.75
N ASP A 192 -28.18 -44.99 8.96
CA ASP A 192 -28.98 -44.12 9.80
C ASP A 192 -28.28 -42.81 10.20
N PHE A 193 -29.05 -41.73 10.24
CA PHE A 193 -28.61 -40.40 10.69
C PHE A 193 -28.05 -40.41 12.12
N SER A 194 -28.58 -41.28 12.99
CA SER A 194 -28.10 -41.48 14.37
C SER A 194 -26.65 -41.95 14.40
N GLN A 195 -26.30 -42.94 13.58
CA GLN A 195 -24.96 -43.52 13.52
C GLN A 195 -23.91 -42.54 12.94
N TRP A 196 -24.35 -41.64 12.06
CA TRP A 196 -23.52 -40.53 11.57
C TRP A 196 -23.25 -39.48 12.66
N LEU A 197 -24.27 -39.19 13.48
CA LEU A 197 -24.20 -38.22 14.57
C LEU A 197 -23.28 -38.72 15.68
N GLU A 198 -23.36 -40.02 16.01
CA GLU A 198 -22.45 -40.73 16.93
C GLU A 198 -20.99 -40.67 16.47
N ASN A 199 -20.75 -40.71 15.16
CA ASN A 199 -19.40 -40.55 14.58
C ASN A 199 -18.94 -39.10 14.44
N ARG A 200 -19.58 -38.15 15.13
CA ARG A 200 -19.29 -36.70 15.09
C ARG A 200 -19.26 -36.11 13.67
N GLY A 201 -20.10 -36.67 12.80
CA GLY A 201 -20.21 -36.29 11.41
C GLY A 201 -18.99 -36.63 10.54
N LYS A 202 -18.22 -37.65 10.90
CA LYS A 202 -17.15 -38.25 10.06
C LYS A 202 -17.78 -39.17 9.00
N GLY A 203 -17.16 -39.29 7.83
CA GLY A 203 -17.56 -40.24 6.78
C GLY A 203 -18.42 -39.71 5.62
N ILE A 204 -18.74 -38.40 5.56
CA ILE A 204 -19.49 -37.82 4.43
C ILE A 204 -18.58 -37.61 3.20
N VAL A 205 -17.30 -37.30 3.42
CA VAL A 205 -16.33 -37.02 2.35
C VAL A 205 -15.17 -37.99 2.49
N PRO A 206 -14.74 -38.67 1.42
CA PRO A 206 -13.58 -39.56 1.44
C PRO A 206 -12.23 -38.81 1.58
N ASP A 207 -12.22 -37.48 1.40
CA ASP A 207 -11.05 -36.61 1.55
C ASP A 207 -10.72 -36.25 3.01
N SER A 208 -9.50 -35.72 3.21
CA SER A 208 -8.97 -35.27 4.50
C SER A 208 -9.92 -34.36 5.30
N GLU A 209 -9.87 -34.48 6.64
CA GLU A 209 -10.72 -33.74 7.58
C GLU A 209 -10.70 -32.20 7.38
N ARG A 210 -9.62 -31.66 6.82
CA ARG A 210 -9.47 -30.24 6.48
C ARG A 210 -10.48 -29.79 5.42
N VAL A 211 -10.71 -30.62 4.40
CA VAL A 211 -11.66 -30.35 3.32
C VAL A 211 -13.10 -30.37 3.87
N ARG A 212 -13.42 -31.36 4.72
CA ARG A 212 -14.72 -31.42 5.42
C ARG A 212 -15.02 -30.15 6.21
N LEU A 213 -14.06 -29.69 7.03
CA LEU A 213 -14.22 -28.51 7.87
C LEU A 213 -14.33 -27.20 7.06
N ALA A 214 -13.66 -27.14 5.90
CA ALA A 214 -13.78 -26.01 4.99
C ALA A 214 -15.14 -25.97 4.27
N ILE A 215 -15.73 -27.13 3.94
CA ILE A 215 -17.02 -27.19 3.21
C ILE A 215 -18.18 -26.91 4.18
N CYS A 216 -18.15 -27.49 5.38
CA CYS A 216 -19.24 -27.35 6.36
C CYS A 216 -18.71 -27.00 7.77
N PRO A 217 -18.34 -25.74 8.02
CA PRO A 217 -17.79 -25.33 9.33
C PRO A 217 -18.81 -25.49 10.47
N ASN A 218 -20.11 -25.44 10.17
CA ASN A 218 -21.19 -25.53 11.14
C ASN A 218 -21.58 -26.98 11.52
N VAL A 219 -21.06 -28.01 10.85
CA VAL A 219 -21.39 -29.41 11.19
C VAL A 219 -20.97 -29.72 12.63
N ARG A 220 -19.84 -29.18 13.09
CA ARG A 220 -19.42 -29.32 14.49
C ARG A 220 -20.41 -28.69 15.47
N LYS A 221 -20.97 -27.53 15.13
CA LYS A 221 -22.00 -26.85 15.94
C LYS A 221 -23.30 -27.65 15.97
N ILE A 222 -23.71 -28.20 14.83
CA ILE A 222 -24.92 -29.02 14.72
C ILE A 222 -24.78 -30.29 15.57
N VAL A 223 -23.67 -31.03 15.43
CA VAL A 223 -23.39 -32.21 16.26
C VAL A 223 -23.42 -31.85 17.75
N SER A 224 -22.76 -30.75 18.15
CA SER A 224 -22.78 -30.33 19.56
C SER A 224 -24.18 -29.99 20.07
N ILE A 225 -25.05 -29.38 19.25
CA ILE A 225 -26.42 -29.06 19.66
C ILE A 225 -27.22 -30.33 19.96
N TYR A 226 -27.12 -31.34 19.09
CA TYR A 226 -27.81 -32.62 19.30
C TYR A 226 -27.23 -33.41 20.49
N GLU A 227 -25.91 -33.37 20.72
CA GLU A 227 -25.28 -33.95 21.92
C GLU A 227 -25.80 -33.31 23.23
N HIS A 228 -26.09 -32.01 23.23
CA HIS A 228 -26.63 -31.30 24.41
C HIS A 228 -28.14 -31.53 24.62
N LEU A 229 -28.89 -31.89 23.57
CA LEU A 229 -30.31 -32.24 23.67
C LEU A 229 -30.55 -33.69 24.14
N ALA A 230 -29.53 -34.54 24.06
CA ALA A 230 -29.59 -35.93 24.51
C ALA A 230 -29.22 -36.13 26.00
N ARG A 231 -28.91 -35.03 26.72
CA ARG A 231 -28.79 -34.99 28.19
C ARG A 231 -30.05 -34.40 28.79
#